data_AF-A0A831SFZ3-F1
#
_entry.id   AF-A0A831SFZ3-F1
#
_cell.length_a   1.000
_cell.length_b   1.000
_cell.length_c   1.000
_cell.angle_alpha   90.00
_cell.angle_beta   90.00
_cell.angle_gamma   90.00
#
_symmetry.space_group_name_H-M   'P 1'
#
loop_
_entity.id
_entity.type
_entity.pdbx_description
1 polymer ?
#
loop_
_entity_poly.entity_id
_entity_poly.type
_entity_poly.pdbx_seq_one_letter_code
_entity_poly.pdbx_strand_id
1 'polypeptide(L)'
;MAEEKKSRLFALKPIIERWPAVAKPEVHVPFRTKLMWTILCLILYFILTNVMIFGISGTVVDMFAGFRAVMAGASGSIMHLGIGPIVTASIILQLFVGAKIINLDLTKAED
;
A
#
# COMPACT_ATOMS: atom_id res chain seq x y z
N MET A 1 -8.18 -29.28 -21.73
CA MET A 1 -8.21 -27.94 -21.13
C MET A 1 -8.05 -28.16 -19.63
N ALA A 2 -6.85 -27.94 -19.10
CA ALA A 2 -6.57 -28.22 -17.70
C ALA A 2 -7.31 -27.19 -16.84
N GLU A 3 -8.13 -27.69 -15.91
CA GLU A 3 -8.89 -26.91 -14.95
C GLU A 3 -7.88 -26.09 -14.11
N GLU A 4 -7.78 -24.78 -14.34
CA GLU A 4 -6.97 -23.89 -13.50
C GLU A 4 -7.53 -23.95 -12.09
N LYS A 5 -6.82 -24.66 -11.21
CA LYS A 5 -7.18 -24.83 -9.81
C LYS A 5 -7.12 -23.48 -9.11
N LYS A 6 -8.28 -22.81 -9.02
CA LYS A 6 -8.45 -21.49 -8.39
C LYS A 6 -7.74 -21.42 -7.04
N SER A 7 -6.98 -20.35 -6.83
CA SER A 7 -6.23 -20.10 -5.61
C SER A 7 -7.11 -20.19 -4.35
N ARG A 8 -6.59 -20.72 -3.25
CA ARG A 8 -7.30 -20.72 -1.97
C ARG A 8 -7.58 -19.31 -1.43
N LEU A 9 -6.92 -18.27 -1.99
CA LEU A 9 -7.20 -16.87 -1.66
C LEU A 9 -8.61 -16.41 -2.08
N PHE A 10 -9.26 -17.05 -3.04
CA PHE A 10 -10.64 -16.69 -3.41
C PHE A 10 -11.65 -16.91 -2.28
N ALA A 11 -11.29 -17.66 -1.23
CA ALA A 11 -12.09 -17.76 -0.02
C ALA A 11 -12.20 -16.42 0.75
N LEU A 12 -11.27 -15.47 0.53
CA LEU A 12 -11.29 -14.14 1.14
C LEU A 12 -12.12 -13.12 0.36
N LYS A 13 -12.67 -13.51 -0.82
CA LYS A 13 -13.52 -12.67 -1.66
C LYS A 13 -14.61 -11.88 -0.92
N PRO A 14 -15.41 -12.46 0.00
CA PRO A 14 -16.45 -11.69 0.70
C PRO A 14 -15.90 -10.58 1.60
N ILE A 15 -14.66 -10.71 2.09
CA ILE A 15 -14.01 -9.67 2.90
C ILE A 15 -13.46 -8.57 1.99
N ILE A 16 -12.84 -8.97 0.87
CA ILE A 16 -12.24 -8.04 -0.11
C ILE A 16 -13.32 -7.16 -0.73
N GLU A 17 -14.47 -7.72 -1.12
CA GLU A 17 -15.59 -6.97 -1.71
C GLU A 17 -16.22 -5.95 -0.76
N ARG A 18 -16.03 -6.11 0.56
CA ARG A 18 -16.52 -5.17 1.58
C ARG A 18 -15.51 -4.05 1.89
N TRP A 19 -14.26 -4.19 1.43
CA TRP A 19 -13.21 -3.22 1.72
C TRP A 19 -13.48 -1.90 0.97
N PRO A 20 -13.42 -0.74 1.65
CA PRO A 20 -13.57 0.54 0.96
C PRO A 20 -12.45 0.74 -0.06
N ALA A 21 -12.81 0.99 -1.33
CA ALA A 21 -11.88 1.23 -2.41
C ALA A 21 -12.23 2.52 -3.18
N VAL A 22 -11.22 3.14 -3.79
CA VAL A 22 -11.41 4.33 -4.63
C VAL A 22 -11.92 3.90 -6.00
N ALA A 23 -13.03 4.48 -6.45
CA ALA A 23 -13.60 4.20 -7.77
C ALA A 23 -12.69 4.72 -8.90
N LYS A 24 -12.63 3.96 -10.01
CA LYS A 24 -11.91 4.39 -11.21
C LYS A 24 -12.71 5.51 -11.90
N PRO A 25 -12.06 6.57 -12.41
CA PRO A 25 -12.77 7.62 -13.15
C PRO A 25 -13.47 7.05 -14.39
N GLU A 26 -14.74 7.43 -14.60
CA GLU A 26 -15.54 7.01 -15.77
C GLU A 26 -15.14 7.75 -17.05
N VAL A 27 -14.61 8.96 -16.89
CA VAL A 27 -14.24 9.86 -17.99
C VAL A 27 -12.73 10.07 -18.02
N HIS A 28 -12.20 10.32 -19.21
CA HIS A 28 -10.81 10.69 -19.39
C HIS A 28 -10.44 11.92 -18.54
N VAL A 29 -9.47 11.75 -17.65
CA VAL A 29 -8.95 12.83 -16.81
C VAL A 29 -7.78 13.52 -17.52
N PRO A 30 -7.83 14.83 -17.78
CA PRO A 30 -6.75 15.53 -18.47
C PRO A 30 -5.49 15.60 -17.59
N PHE A 31 -4.32 15.69 -18.24
CA PHE A 31 -3.02 15.68 -17.56
C PHE A 31 -2.90 16.72 -16.44
N ARG A 32 -3.38 17.95 -16.67
CA ARG A 32 -3.32 19.03 -15.67
C ARG A 32 -4.07 18.67 -14.39
N THR A 33 -5.23 18.02 -14.49
CA THR A 33 -6.00 17.56 -13.33
C THR A 33 -5.26 16.45 -12.59
N LYS A 34 -4.66 15.49 -13.29
CA LYS A 34 -3.82 14.45 -12.67
C LYS A 34 -2.64 15.07 -11.91
N LEU A 35 -1.95 16.03 -12.52
CA LEU A 35 -0.83 16.73 -11.90
C LEU A 35 -1.26 17.49 -10.63
N MET A 36 -2.40 18.18 -10.68
CA MET A 36 -2.97 18.87 -9.51
C MET A 36 -3.27 17.91 -8.36
N TRP A 37 -3.85 16.74 -8.64
CA TRP A 37 -4.08 15.70 -7.63
C TRP A 37 -2.78 15.14 -7.04
N THR A 38 -1.76 14.89 -7.88
CA THR A 38 -0.45 14.43 -7.40
C THR A 38 0.18 15.45 -6.45
N ILE A 39 0.16 16.74 -6.81
CA ILE A 39 0.70 17.82 -5.96
C ILE A 39 -0.09 17.91 -4.66
N LEU A 40 -1.42 17.82 -4.73
CA LEU A 40 -2.27 17.87 -3.54
C LEU A 40 -1.95 16.71 -2.57
N CYS A 41 -1.84 15.48 -3.07
CA CYS A 41 -1.45 14.32 -2.26
C CYS A 41 -0.05 14.49 -1.67
N LEU A 42 0.90 15.08 -2.41
CA LEU A 42 2.25 15.34 -1.94
C LEU A 42 2.28 16.37 -0.80
N ILE A 43 1.52 17.45 -0.91
CA ILE A 43 1.38 18.46 0.14
C ILE A 43 0.77 17.82 1.39
N LEU A 44 -0.30 17.05 1.23
CA LEU A 44 -0.93 16.34 2.33
C LEU A 44 0.08 15.39 3.02
N TYR A 45 0.83 14.60 2.25
CA TYR A 45 1.88 13.75 2.79
C TYR A 45 2.87 14.52 3.67
N PHE A 46 3.42 15.64 3.18
CA PHE A 46 4.36 16.44 3.97
C PHE A 46 3.72 17.01 5.24
N ILE A 47 2.47 17.48 5.17
CA ILE A 47 1.74 17.93 6.37
C ILE A 47 1.66 16.78 7.40
N LEU A 48 1.24 15.59 6.97
CA LEU A 48 1.09 14.43 7.86
C LEU A 48 2.43 13.99 8.47
N THR A 49 3.54 14.08 7.74
CA THR A 49 4.88 13.75 8.31
C THR A 49 5.32 14.67 9.45
N ASN A 50 4.71 15.86 9.58
CA ASN A 50 4.98 16.81 10.67
C ASN A 50 4.01 16.68 11.84
N VAL A 51 2.97 15.83 11.74
CA VAL A 51 1.99 15.61 12.82
C VAL A 51 2.48 14.47 13.71
N MET A 52 2.89 14.81 14.93
CA MET A 52 3.35 13.84 15.93
C MET A 52 2.19 13.00 16.48
N ILE A 53 2.43 11.72 16.71
CA ILE A 53 1.47 10.84 17.37
C ILE A 53 1.30 11.29 18.82
N PHE A 54 0.05 11.33 19.27
CA PHE A 54 -0.30 11.68 20.63
C PHE A 54 0.26 10.65 21.64
N GLY A 55 0.83 11.13 22.75
CA GLY A 55 1.30 10.26 23.85
C GLY A 55 2.74 9.76 23.72
N ILE A 56 3.50 10.23 22.73
CA ILE A 56 4.93 9.89 22.58
C ILE A 56 5.79 10.77 23.51
N SER A 57 6.65 10.15 24.32
CA SER A 57 7.70 10.85 25.09
C SER A 57 8.79 11.37 24.16
N GLY A 58 9.38 12.55 24.44
CA GLY A 58 10.38 13.21 23.59
C GLY A 58 11.66 12.41 23.29
N THR A 59 11.83 11.23 23.89
CA THR A 59 12.89 10.27 23.59
C THR A 59 12.34 9.14 22.71
N VAL A 60 12.10 9.42 21.43
CA VAL A 60 11.77 8.38 20.44
C VAL A 60 13.07 7.75 19.95
N VAL A 61 13.33 6.50 20.32
CA VAL A 61 14.42 5.74 19.71
C VAL A 61 14.00 5.35 18.30
N ASP A 62 14.71 5.87 17.32
CA ASP A 62 14.42 5.60 15.92
C ASP A 62 15.00 4.25 15.45
N MET A 63 14.28 3.18 15.78
CA MET A 63 14.68 1.80 15.42
C MET A 63 14.80 1.59 13.90
N PHE A 64 14.10 2.39 13.09
CA PHE A 64 14.01 2.21 11.64
C PHE A 64 14.83 3.21 10.82
N ALA A 65 15.80 3.90 11.42
CA ALA A 65 16.60 4.94 10.75
C ALA A 65 17.13 4.51 9.37
N GLY A 66 17.74 3.31 9.31
CA GLY A 66 18.30 2.77 8.08
C GLY A 66 17.28 2.37 7.01
N PHE A 67 16.01 2.18 7.40
CA PHE A 67 14.95 1.77 6.50
C PHE A 67 14.04 2.92 6.05
N ARG A 68 14.16 4.12 6.64
CA ARG A 68 13.29 5.26 6.31
C ARG A 68 13.31 5.65 4.83
N ALA A 69 14.49 5.58 4.19
CA ALA A 69 14.61 5.93 2.77
C ALA A 69 13.73 5.04 1.87
N VAL A 70 13.56 3.77 2.24
CA VAL A 70 12.72 2.81 1.52
C VAL A 70 11.26 2.90 1.97
N MET A 71 11.03 3.06 3.28
CA MET A 71 9.69 3.10 3.86
C MET A 71 8.98 4.45 3.68
N ALA A 72 9.66 5.52 3.28
CA ALA A 72 9.10 6.86 3.19
C ALA A 72 8.29 7.25 4.45
N GLY A 73 8.83 6.90 5.62
CA GLY A 73 8.21 7.11 6.93
C GLY A 73 8.95 8.16 7.77
N ALA A 74 8.24 8.78 8.71
CA ALA A 74 8.78 9.80 9.60
C ALA A 74 8.57 9.42 11.06
N SER A 75 9.66 9.19 11.79
CA SER A 75 9.62 8.66 13.16
C SER A 75 8.90 9.57 14.14
N GLY A 76 8.02 9.01 14.98
CA GLY A 76 7.17 9.77 15.90
C GLY A 76 5.98 10.49 15.26
N SER A 77 5.90 10.58 13.92
CA SER A 77 4.73 11.15 13.22
C SER A 77 3.67 10.10 12.93
N ILE A 78 2.46 10.53 12.55
CA ILE A 78 1.42 9.63 12.05
C ILE A 78 1.86 8.84 10.80
N MET A 79 2.90 9.30 10.10
CA MET A 79 3.56 8.58 9.00
C MET A 79 4.70 7.67 9.47
N HIS A 80 4.72 7.23 10.74
CA HIS A 80 5.81 6.43 11.32
C HIS A 80 6.19 5.21 10.48
N LEU A 81 5.19 4.43 10.04
CA LEU A 81 5.38 3.23 9.23
C LEU A 81 5.51 3.52 7.72
N GLY A 82 5.17 4.74 7.28
CA GLY A 82 5.18 5.14 5.88
C GLY A 82 4.45 4.16 4.96
N ILE A 83 5.10 3.78 3.85
CA ILE A 83 4.62 2.77 2.89
C ILE A 83 5.00 1.33 3.27
N GLY A 84 5.68 1.14 4.42
CA GLY A 84 6.21 -0.16 4.86
C GLY A 84 5.19 -1.30 4.76
N PRO A 85 3.99 -1.18 5.35
CA PRO A 85 2.98 -2.23 5.28
C PRO A 85 2.59 -2.64 3.84
N ILE A 86 2.50 -1.68 2.92
CA ILE A 86 2.13 -1.93 1.52
C ILE A 86 3.26 -2.68 0.80
N VAL A 87 4.49 -2.21 0.98
CA VAL A 87 5.67 -2.82 0.35
C VAL A 87 5.91 -4.23 0.91
N THR A 88 5.82 -4.42 2.22
CA THR A 88 5.99 -5.73 2.86
C THR A 88 4.91 -6.72 2.42
N ALA A 89 3.64 -6.30 2.35
CA ALA A 89 2.57 -7.15 1.84
C ALA A 89 2.84 -7.60 0.39
N SER A 90 3.29 -6.67 -0.47
CA SER A 90 3.67 -6.96 -1.85
C SER A 90 4.82 -7.97 -1.95
N ILE A 91 5.89 -7.79 -1.16
CA ILE A 91 7.03 -8.72 -1.12
C ILE A 91 6.57 -10.13 -0.73
N ILE A 92 5.75 -10.26 0.32
CA ILE A 92 5.26 -11.58 0.76
C ILE A 92 4.44 -12.25 -0.33
N LEU A 93 3.52 -11.53 -0.97
CA LEU A 93 2.68 -12.07 -2.04
C LEU A 93 3.52 -12.50 -3.26
N GLN A 94 4.46 -11.65 -3.69
CA GLN A 94 5.37 -11.95 -4.79
C GLN A 94 6.24 -13.17 -4.49
N LEU A 95 6.72 -13.34 -3.25
CA LEU A 95 7.49 -14.52 -2.84
C LEU A 95 6.63 -15.79 -2.88
N PHE A 96 5.38 -15.75 -2.42
CA PHE A 96 4.49 -16.92 -2.43
C PHE A 96 4.03 -17.32 -3.83
N VAL A 97 3.76 -16.34 -4.70
CA VAL A 97 3.45 -16.58 -6.11
C VAL A 97 4.70 -17.10 -6.85
N GLY A 98 5.85 -16.46 -6.65
CA GLY A 98 7.12 -16.86 -7.27
C GLY A 98 7.59 -18.26 -6.86
N ALA A 99 7.37 -18.64 -5.60
CA ALA A 99 7.63 -19.99 -5.09
C ALA A 99 6.56 -21.02 -5.52
N LYS A 100 5.55 -20.63 -6.29
CA LYS A 100 4.39 -21.45 -6.71
C LYS A 100 3.62 -22.08 -5.55
N ILE A 101 3.71 -21.47 -4.36
CA ILE A 101 2.90 -21.85 -3.19
C ILE A 101 1.45 -21.42 -3.43
N ILE A 102 1.27 -20.30 -4.13
CA ILE A 102 -0.01 -19.70 -4.48
C ILE A 102 -0.07 -19.54 -6.00
N ASN A 103 -1.06 -20.17 -6.63
CA ASN A 103 -1.32 -20.02 -8.06
C ASN A 103 -2.21 -18.80 -8.30
N LEU A 104 -1.59 -17.62 -8.41
CA LEU A 104 -2.24 -16.37 -8.82
C LEU A 104 -1.38 -15.74 -9.93
N ASP A 105 -2.04 -15.20 -10.95
CA ASP A 105 -1.38 -14.38 -11.96
C ASP A 105 -1.55 -12.90 -11.62
N LEU A 106 -0.53 -12.29 -11.02
CA LEU A 106 -0.54 -10.87 -10.62
C LEU A 106 -0.65 -9.88 -11.80
N THR A 107 -0.66 -10.37 -13.05
CA THR A 107 -0.87 -9.55 -14.25
C THR A 107 -2.33 -9.54 -14.72
N LYS A 108 -3.16 -10.47 -14.25
CA LYS A 108 -4.58 -10.54 -14.58
C LYS A 108 -5.37 -9.70 -13.58
N ALA A 109 -6.40 -9.00 -14.05
CA ALA A 109 -7.25 -8.16 -13.20
C ALA A 109 -8.23 -8.97 -12.32
N GLU A 110 -8.38 -10.27 -12.61
CA GLU A 110 -9.31 -11.19 -11.94
C GLU A 110 -8.66 -11.92 -10.75
N ASP A 111 -7.33 -11.90 -10.69
CA ASP A 111 -6.45 -12.53 -9.69
C ASP A 111 -5.81 -11.44 -8.79
#